data_AF-A0A3B8QYL5-F1
#
_entry.id   AF-A0A3B8QYL5-F1
#
_cell.length_a   1.000
_cell.length_b   1.000
_cell.length_c   1.000
_cell.angle_alpha   90.00
_cell.angle_beta   90.00
_cell.angle_gamma   90.00
#
_symmetry.space_group_name_H-M   'P 1'
#
loop_
_entity.id
_entity.type
_entity.pdbx_description
1 polymer ?
#
loop_
_entity_poly.entity_id
_entity_poly.type
_entity_poly.pdbx_seq_one_letter_code
_entity_poly.pdbx_strand_id
1 'polypeptide(L)' 'LADEWTAVTRDKSLSAQFEHSVGVTEEGVKIFTLSPDGKFHPTYT' A
#
# COMPACT_ATOMS: atom_id res chain seq x y z
N LEU A 1 -14.17 15.15 -11.27
CA LEU A 1 -13.98 14.29 -12.44
C LEU A 1 -15.34 13.73 -12.79
N ALA A 2 -15.67 13.62 -14.07
CA ALA A 2 -16.93 13.01 -14.49
C ALA A 2 -16.76 11.50 -14.76
N ASP A 3 -15.58 10.94 -14.47
CA ASP A 3 -15.37 9.50 -14.47
C ASP A 3 -15.78 8.91 -13.12
N GLU A 4 -16.53 7.80 -13.16
CA GLU A 4 -17.13 7.13 -12.00
C GLU A 4 -16.11 6.30 -11.18
N TRP A 5 -14.82 6.63 -11.27
CA TRP A 5 -13.73 5.81 -10.73
C TRP A 5 -12.71 6.58 -9.91
N THR A 6 -12.33 7.77 -10.33
CA THR A 6 -11.19 8.46 -9.72
C THR A 6 -11.56 9.03 -8.36
N ALA A 7 -10.92 8.51 -7.30
CA ALA A 7 -10.98 9.07 -5.97
C ALA A 7 -10.01 10.25 -5.82
N VAL A 8 -10.51 11.37 -5.28
CA VAL A 8 -9.71 12.57 -4.96
C VAL A 8 -9.95 13.00 -3.52
N THR A 9 -8.92 13.53 -2.86
CA THR A 9 -9.04 14.13 -1.53
C THR A 9 -9.93 15.37 -1.60
N ARG A 10 -10.81 15.56 -0.59
CA ARG A 10 -11.74 16.70 -0.55
C ARG A 10 -11.02 18.05 -0.55
N ASP A 11 -9.89 18.13 0.12
CA ASP A 11 -9.05 19.32 0.25
C ASP A 11 -7.98 19.44 -0.85
N LYS A 12 -7.92 18.45 -1.76
CA LYS A 12 -6.94 18.36 -2.84
C LYS A 12 -5.48 18.28 -2.35
N SER A 13 -5.26 17.93 -1.10
CA SER A 13 -3.92 17.61 -0.59
C SER A 13 -3.39 16.31 -1.23
N LEU A 14 -2.08 16.14 -1.20
CA LEU A 14 -1.42 14.95 -1.73
C LEU A 14 -1.82 13.70 -0.94
N SER A 15 -2.01 12.58 -1.65
CA SER A 15 -2.23 11.26 -1.08
C SER A 15 -1.26 10.25 -1.69
N ALA A 16 -0.88 9.24 -0.91
CA ALA A 16 -0.05 8.11 -1.34
C ALA A 16 -0.59 6.81 -0.73
N GLN A 17 -0.39 5.69 -1.42
CA GLN A 17 -0.84 4.37 -1.00
C GLN A 17 0.25 3.33 -1.33
N PHE A 18 0.37 2.32 -0.47
CA PHE A 18 1.14 1.11 -0.68
C PHE A 18 0.23 -0.09 -0.38
N GLU A 19 0.47 -1.23 -1.01
CA GLU A 19 -0.35 -2.42 -0.85
C GLU A 19 0.50 -3.69 -0.81
N HIS A 20 0.08 -4.65 0.02
CA HIS A 20 0.60 -6.01 0.02
C HIS A 20 -0.53 -7.02 0.09
N SER A 21 -0.47 -8.04 -0.77
CA SER A 21 -1.22 -9.28 -0.56
C SER A 21 -0.51 -10.16 0.46
N VAL A 22 -1.27 -10.67 1.42
CA VAL A 22 -0.74 -11.46 2.55
C VAL A 22 -1.56 -12.72 2.80
N GLY A 23 -0.95 -13.70 3.45
CA GLY A 23 -1.61 -14.89 3.98
C GLY A 23 -1.39 -15.01 5.48
N VAL A 24 -2.44 -15.36 6.22
CA VAL A 24 -2.34 -15.71 7.65
C VAL A 24 -1.89 -17.16 7.77
N THR A 25 -0.98 -17.41 8.71
CA THR A 25 -0.36 -18.70 9.00
C THR A 25 -0.49 -18.99 10.50
N GLU A 26 -0.16 -20.21 10.93
CA GLU A 26 -0.20 -20.57 12.36
C GLU A 26 0.75 -19.71 13.19
N GLU A 27 1.90 -19.33 12.61
CA GLU A 27 2.97 -18.60 13.29
C GLU A 27 2.91 -17.07 13.07
N GLY A 28 1.99 -16.57 12.24
CA GLY A 28 1.87 -15.13 11.94
C GLY A 28 1.37 -14.82 10.53
N VAL A 29 1.97 -13.83 9.86
CA VAL A 29 1.57 -13.36 8.53
C VAL A 29 2.71 -13.48 7.54
N LYS A 30 2.42 -14.02 6.35
CA LYS A 30 3.33 -14.09 5.21
C LYS A 30 2.96 -13.03 4.17
N ILE A 31 3.93 -12.23 3.75
CA ILE A 31 3.76 -11.22 2.69
C ILE A 31 4.19 -11.82 1.35
N PHE A 32 3.32 -11.79 0.34
CA PHE A 32 3.59 -12.41 -0.98
C PHE A 32 4.24 -11.46 -1.98
N THR A 33 4.12 -10.15 -1.75
CA THR A 33 4.43 -9.11 -2.73
C THR A 33 5.59 -8.22 -2.26
N LEU A 34 6.51 -8.81 -1.49
CA LEU A 34 7.72 -8.11 -1.06
C LEU A 34 8.55 -7.66 -2.26
N SER A 35 9.22 -6.52 -2.11
CA SER A 35 10.15 -6.04 -3.12
C SER A 35 11.25 -7.09 -3.37
N PRO A 36 11.49 -7.51 -4.63
CA PRO A 36 12.59 -8.43 -4.95
C PRO A 36 13.97 -7.86 -4.58
N ASP A 37 14.11 -6.53 -4.57
CA ASP A 37 15.33 -5.83 -4.17
C ASP A 37 15.42 -5.58 -2.65
N GLY A 38 14.44 -6.06 -1.86
CA GLY A 38 14.35 -5.80 -0.42
C GLY A 38 14.12 -4.32 -0.08
N LYS A 39 13.65 -3.52 -1.04
CA LYS A 39 13.36 -2.09 -0.82
C LYS A 39 12.00 -1.96 -0.14
N PHE A 40 12.04 -1.59 1.13
CA PHE A 40 10.88 -1.04 1.81
C PHE A 40 10.99 0.48 1.82
N HIS A 41 9.86 1.17 1.76
CA HIS A 41 9.86 2.58 2.11
C HIS A 41 10.47 2.70 3.51
N PRO A 42 11.48 3.57 3.72
CA PRO A 42 12.07 3.73 5.04
C PRO A 42 10.95 4.05 6.02
N THR A 43 10.72 3.16 6.98
CA THR A 43 9.79 3.42 8.09
C THR A 43 10.19 4.75 8.69
N TYR A 44 9.21 5.66 8.87
CA TYR A 44 9.39 6.96 9.48
C TYR A 44 10.36 6.86 10.68
N THR A 45 11.45 7.63 10.65
CA THR A 45 12.31 7.84 11.82
C THR A 45 11.58 8.63 12.89
#